data_AF-A0A0F9NHU8-F1
#
_entry.id   AF-A0A0F9NHU8-F1
#
_cell.length_a   1.000
_cell.length_b   1.000
_cell.length_c   1.000
_cell.angle_alpha   90.00
_cell.angle_beta   90.00
_cell.angle_gamma   90.00
#
_symmetry.space_group_name_H-M   'P 1'
#
loop_
_entity.id
_entity.type
_entity.pdbx_description
1 polymer ?
#
loop_
_entity_poly.entity_id
_entity_poly.type
_entity_poly.pdbx_seq_one_letter_code
_entity_poly.pdbx_strand_id
1 'polypeptide(L)'
;MNAIERRKQERIQICAEAIKHLNEKADRLFKPDTRAILMLFTAEWSHQYGIKQYKGVIDYLVLKWKGNPEMEQYLRPATIFGPEKFPEYLAEARSLIYHQIRKNRLIPFIKYSPVHRSELNSLTAFKNYDPHG
;
A
#
# COMPACT_ATOMS: atom_id res chain seq x y z
N MET A 1 -13.43 12.28 23.68
CA MET A 1 -12.06 12.43 23.12
C MET A 1 -11.92 13.76 22.42
N ASN A 2 -10.79 14.46 22.62
CA ASN A 2 -10.45 15.67 21.87
C ASN A 2 -9.93 15.31 20.45
N ALA A 3 -9.71 16.30 19.59
CA ALA A 3 -9.29 16.07 18.21
C ALA A 3 -7.93 15.35 18.07
N ILE A 4 -6.99 15.63 18.98
CA ILE A 4 -5.65 15.01 19.00
C ILE A 4 -5.78 13.52 19.32
N GLU A 5 -6.54 13.18 20.35
CA GLU A 5 -6.74 11.80 20.77
C GLU A 5 -7.48 10.99 19.70
N ARG A 6 -8.43 11.60 18.99
CA ARG A 6 -9.12 10.96 17.85
C ARG A 6 -8.15 10.63 16.72
N ARG A 7 -7.29 11.57 16.33
CA ARG A 7 -6.27 11.35 15.30
C ARG A 7 -5.30 10.24 15.70
N LYS A 8 -4.82 10.27 16.95
CA LYS A 8 -3.94 9.22 17.47
C LYS A 8 -4.60 7.83 17.40
N GLN A 9 -5.86 7.73 17.83
CA GLN A 9 -6.60 6.47 17.77
C GLN A 9 -6.82 5.97 16.34
N GLU A 10 -7.11 6.87 15.39
CA GLU A 10 -7.21 6.53 13.97
C GLU A 10 -5.89 5.96 13.42
N ARG A 11 -4.75 6.57 13.78
CA ARG A 11 -3.44 6.07 13.37
C ARG A 11 -3.13 4.69 13.95
N ILE A 12 -3.51 4.44 15.20
CA ILE A 12 -3.40 3.11 15.83
C ILE A 12 -4.26 2.08 15.08
N GLN A 13 -5.47 2.46 14.67
CA GLN A 13 -6.34 1.58 13.88
C GLN A 13 -5.75 1.24 12.51
N ILE A 14 -5.22 2.25 11.79
CA ILE A 14 -4.53 2.04 10.50
C ILE A 14 -3.31 1.13 10.68
N CYS A 15 -2.54 1.34 11.74
CA CYS A 15 -1.39 0.49 12.08
C CYS A 15 -1.80 -0.98 12.27
N ALA A 16 -2.79 -1.22 13.12
CA ALA A 16 -3.30 -2.57 13.38
C ALA A 16 -3.78 -3.25 12.09
N GLU A 17 -4.51 -2.53 11.24
CA GLU A 17 -5.04 -3.08 9.99
C GLU A 17 -3.93 -3.35 8.95
N ALA A 18 -2.95 -2.46 8.82
CA ALA A 18 -1.83 -2.64 7.90
C ALA A 18 -0.94 -3.81 8.32
N ILE A 19 -0.66 -3.95 9.61
CA ILE A 19 0.17 -5.04 10.14
C ILE A 19 -0.55 -6.38 10.05
N LYS A 20 -1.85 -6.42 10.33
CA LYS A 20 -2.68 -7.61 10.11
C LYS A 20 -2.60 -8.05 8.64
N HIS A 21 -2.76 -7.11 7.70
CA HIS A 21 -2.69 -7.41 6.27
C HIS A 21 -1.29 -7.90 5.84
N LEU A 22 -0.22 -7.27 6.35
CA LEU A 22 1.15 -7.73 6.09
C LEU A 22 1.37 -9.16 6.59
N ASN A 23 0.93 -9.47 7.81
CA ASN A 23 1.04 -10.80 8.40
C ASN A 23 0.32 -11.86 7.55
N GLU A 24 -0.92 -11.57 7.13
CA GLU A 24 -1.72 -12.47 6.29
C GLU A 24 -1.11 -12.70 4.90
N LYS A 25 -0.48 -11.67 4.31
CA LYS A 25 0.08 -11.77 2.95
C LYS A 25 1.49 -12.32 2.89
N ALA A 26 2.32 -12.01 3.88
CA ALA A 26 3.73 -12.39 3.92
C ALA A 26 4.03 -13.62 4.80
N ASP A 27 3.01 -14.25 5.38
CA ASP A 27 3.16 -15.34 6.37
C ASP A 27 4.09 -14.91 7.52
N ARG A 28 3.68 -13.85 8.22
CA ARG A 28 4.42 -13.23 9.34
C ARG A 28 3.51 -13.04 10.55
N LEU A 29 4.11 -12.73 11.70
CA LEU A 29 3.44 -12.60 13.00
C LEU A 29 3.89 -11.34 13.76
N PHE A 30 4.00 -10.20 13.07
CA PHE A 30 4.34 -8.93 13.70
C PHE A 30 3.21 -8.43 14.61
N LYS A 31 3.58 -7.78 15.72
CA LYS A 31 2.62 -7.22 16.68
C LYS A 31 2.45 -5.70 16.50
N PRO A 32 1.24 -5.20 16.19
CA PRO A 32 1.02 -3.78 15.88
C PRO A 32 1.17 -2.84 17.08
N ASP A 33 1.14 -3.36 18.30
CA ASP A 33 1.22 -2.60 19.56
C ASP A 33 2.65 -2.31 20.04
N THR A 34 3.67 -2.81 19.33
CA THR A 34 5.06 -2.51 19.67
C THR A 34 5.39 -1.05 19.38
N ARG A 35 6.18 -0.42 20.26
CA ARG A 35 6.60 0.99 20.11
C ARG A 35 7.20 1.28 18.73
N ALA A 36 8.09 0.40 18.25
CA ALA A 36 8.76 0.57 16.97
C ALA A 36 7.77 0.59 15.79
N ILE A 37 6.78 -0.30 15.81
CA ILE A 37 5.76 -0.35 14.75
C ILE A 37 4.80 0.83 14.85
N LEU A 38 4.31 1.16 16.05
CA LEU A 38 3.43 2.31 16.25
C LEU A 38 4.06 3.61 15.72
N MET A 39 5.36 3.83 15.97
CA MET A 39 6.08 5.02 15.51
C MET A 39 6.05 5.19 13.98
N LEU A 40 6.03 4.10 13.20
CA LEU A 40 5.95 4.17 11.73
C LEU A 40 4.61 4.74 11.24
N PHE A 41 3.55 4.62 12.04
CA PHE A 41 2.20 5.05 11.69
C PHE A 41 1.74 6.31 12.43
N THR A 42 2.40 6.69 13.51
CA THR A 42 2.09 7.93 14.24
C THR A 42 2.99 9.09 13.87
N ALA A 43 4.10 8.85 13.17
CA ALA A 43 4.98 9.92 12.67
C ALA A 43 4.26 10.85 11.67
N GLU A 44 4.60 12.14 11.68
CA GLU A 44 3.90 13.17 10.91
C GLU A 44 3.79 12.87 9.42
N TRP A 45 4.90 12.44 8.80
CA TRP A 45 4.94 12.09 7.37
C TRP A 45 3.94 10.99 6.98
N SER A 46 3.58 10.12 7.93
CA SER A 46 2.71 8.98 7.67
C SER A 46 1.23 9.37 7.60
N HIS A 47 0.86 10.56 8.10
CA HIS A 47 -0.53 11.00 8.23
C HIS A 47 -1.18 11.27 6.87
N GLN A 48 -0.39 11.54 5.83
CA GLN A 48 -0.88 11.74 4.46
C GLN A 48 -1.32 10.43 3.77
N TYR A 49 -1.11 9.27 4.40
CA TYR A 49 -1.44 7.97 3.85
C TYR A 49 -2.56 7.28 4.64
N GLY A 50 -3.56 6.80 3.90
CA GLY A 50 -4.64 5.97 4.41
C GLY A 50 -4.41 4.48 4.18
N ILE A 51 -5.25 3.66 4.80
CA ILE A 51 -5.10 2.19 4.80
C ILE A 51 -5.03 1.55 3.40
N LYS A 52 -5.73 2.12 2.40
CA LYS A 52 -5.71 1.60 1.03
C LYS A 52 -4.31 1.69 0.40
N GLN A 53 -3.59 2.78 0.65
CA GLN A 53 -2.22 2.95 0.15
C GLN A 53 -1.27 1.95 0.82
N TYR A 54 -1.38 1.76 2.14
CA TYR A 54 -0.59 0.76 2.85
C TYR A 54 -0.83 -0.64 2.31
N LYS A 55 -2.10 -1.06 2.15
CA LYS A 55 -2.43 -2.38 1.58
C LYS A 55 -1.93 -2.55 0.15
N GLY A 56 -2.06 -1.52 -0.69
CA GLY A 56 -1.55 -1.56 -2.06
C GLY A 56 -0.03 -1.74 -2.13
N VAL A 57 0.73 -1.07 -1.26
CA VAL A 57 2.19 -1.25 -1.14
C VAL A 57 2.52 -2.66 -0.64
N ILE A 58 1.80 -3.18 0.36
CA ILE A 58 2.01 -4.54 0.88
C ILE A 58 1.77 -5.57 -0.23
N ASP A 59 0.63 -5.49 -0.93
CA ASP A 59 0.29 -6.41 -2.02
C ASP A 59 1.36 -6.37 -3.12
N TYR A 60 1.83 -5.18 -3.48
CA TYR A 60 2.91 -4.98 -4.46
C TYR A 60 4.21 -5.66 -4.04
N LEU A 61 4.69 -5.39 -2.82
CA LEU A 61 5.96 -5.93 -2.35
C LEU A 61 5.90 -7.43 -2.10
N VAL A 62 4.77 -7.95 -1.62
CA VAL A 62 4.55 -9.39 -1.48
C VAL A 62 4.61 -10.06 -2.84
N LEU A 63 3.96 -9.50 -3.87
CA LEU A 63 4.06 -10.01 -5.24
C LEU A 63 5.50 -9.97 -5.77
N LYS A 64 6.27 -8.94 -5.41
CA LYS A 64 7.65 -8.73 -5.88
C LYS A 64 8.67 -9.61 -5.16
N TRP A 65 8.51 -9.84 -3.86
CA TRP A 65 9.58 -10.38 -2.99
C TRP A 65 9.25 -11.69 -2.30
N LYS A 66 7.97 -12.07 -2.13
CA LYS A 66 7.63 -13.34 -1.47
C LYS A 66 8.10 -14.51 -2.32
N GLY A 67 8.77 -15.49 -1.71
CA GLY A 67 9.38 -16.62 -2.41
C GLY A 67 10.72 -16.32 -3.07
N ASN A 68 11.21 -15.08 -3.03
CA ASN A 68 12.58 -14.74 -3.42
C ASN A 68 13.50 -14.89 -2.19
N PRO A 69 14.49 -15.81 -2.21
CA PRO A 69 15.33 -16.10 -1.03
C PRO A 69 16.08 -14.90 -0.46
N GLU A 70 16.48 -13.95 -1.30
CA GLU A 70 17.24 -12.77 -0.88
C GLU A 70 16.32 -11.65 -0.42
N MET A 71 15.15 -11.51 -1.06
CA MET A 71 14.30 -10.34 -0.89
C MET A 71 13.18 -10.54 0.15
N GLU A 72 12.74 -11.78 0.39
CA GLU A 72 11.59 -12.05 1.26
C GLU A 72 11.82 -11.59 2.71
N GLN A 73 13.07 -11.60 3.19
CA GLN A 73 13.43 -11.10 4.52
C GLN A 73 13.11 -9.61 4.75
N TYR A 74 12.93 -8.84 3.67
CA TYR A 74 12.57 -7.42 3.71
C TYR A 74 11.07 -7.16 3.79
N LEU A 75 10.23 -8.20 3.78
CA LEU A 75 8.78 -8.09 4.04
C LEU A 75 8.50 -7.89 5.54
N ARG A 76 8.96 -6.75 6.08
CA ARG A 76 8.83 -6.38 7.49
C ARG A 76 8.46 -4.90 7.66
N PRO A 77 7.82 -4.50 8.78
CA PRO A 77 7.28 -3.14 8.95
C PRO A 77 8.31 -2.03 8.74
N ALA A 78 9.49 -2.15 9.33
CA ALA A 78 10.53 -1.12 9.25
C ALA A 78 11.04 -0.87 7.82
N THR A 79 11.06 -1.91 6.98
CA THR A 79 11.50 -1.77 5.59
C THR A 79 10.39 -1.19 4.71
N ILE A 80 9.16 -1.67 4.89
CA ILE A 80 8.02 -1.27 4.05
C ILE A 80 7.54 0.14 4.39
N PHE A 81 7.41 0.45 5.67
CA PHE A 81 6.78 1.68 6.17
C PHE A 81 7.82 2.72 6.63
N GLY A 82 9.05 2.64 6.14
CA GLY A 82 10.05 3.68 6.38
C GLY A 82 9.71 4.97 5.63
N PRO A 83 10.08 6.15 6.18
CA PRO A 83 9.72 7.47 5.61
C PRO A 83 10.22 7.67 4.18
N GLU A 84 11.41 7.18 3.87
CA GLU A 84 12.03 7.33 2.54
C GLU A 84 11.49 6.30 1.54
N LYS A 85 11.23 5.07 2.00
CA LYS A 85 10.91 3.94 1.12
C LYS A 85 9.43 3.79 0.82
N PHE A 86 8.56 4.14 1.75
CA PHE A 86 7.11 4.02 1.53
C PHE A 86 6.61 4.84 0.33
N PRO A 87 7.00 6.12 0.14
CA PRO A 87 6.62 6.89 -1.04
C PRO A 87 7.11 6.26 -2.35
N GLU A 88 8.35 5.76 -2.38
CA GLU A 88 8.93 5.06 -3.54
C GLU A 88 8.10 3.81 -3.89
N TYR A 89 7.84 2.94 -2.91
CA TYR A 89 7.04 1.73 -3.13
C TYR A 89 5.60 2.04 -3.55
N LEU A 90 5.01 3.13 -3.04
CA LEU A 90 3.68 3.56 -3.45
C LEU A 90 3.66 4.00 -4.92
N ALA A 91 4.69 4.72 -5.37
CA ALA A 91 4.84 5.11 -6.77
C ALA A 91 5.05 3.90 -7.69
N GLU A 92 5.90 2.95 -7.28
CA GLU A 92 6.12 1.69 -8.01
C GLU A 92 4.84 0.85 -8.12
N ALA A 93 4.11 0.68 -7.00
CA ALA A 93 2.84 -0.04 -6.97
C ALA A 93 1.81 0.57 -7.92
N ARG A 94 1.72 1.90 -7.96
CA ARG A 94 0.85 2.63 -8.90
C ARG A 94 1.29 2.39 -10.35
N SER A 95 2.58 2.55 -10.65
CA SER A 95 3.13 2.34 -12.00
C SER A 95 2.83 0.94 -12.54
N LEU A 96 2.99 -0.09 -11.70
CA LEU A 96 2.66 -1.47 -12.06
C LEU A 96 1.19 -1.61 -12.48
N ILE A 97 0.27 -1.00 -11.73
CA ILE A 97 -1.17 -1.05 -12.02
C ILE A 97 -1.48 -0.34 -13.34
N TYR A 98 -0.93 0.86 -13.56
CA TYR A 98 -1.08 1.60 -14.81
C TYR A 98 -0.64 0.76 -16.02
N HIS A 99 0.51 0.09 -15.93
CA HIS A 99 1.03 -0.76 -16.99
C HIS A 99 0.15 -1.99 -17.27
N GLN A 100 -0.36 -2.63 -16.21
CA GLN A 100 -1.21 -3.81 -16.36
C GLN A 100 -2.59 -3.47 -16.95
N ILE A 101 -3.18 -2.33 -16.56
CA ILE A 101 -4.42 -1.80 -17.15
C ILE A 101 -4.23 -1.56 -18.65
N ARG A 102 -3.14 -0.89 -19.06
CA ARG A 102 -2.85 -0.65 -20.48
C ARG A 102 -2.69 -1.94 -21.29
N LYS A 103 -2.16 -2.99 -20.67
CA LYS A 103 -2.00 -4.31 -21.31
C LYS A 103 -3.26 -5.19 -21.28
N ASN A 104 -4.39 -4.65 -20.81
CA ASN A 104 -5.66 -5.37 -20.62
C ASN A 104 -5.50 -6.69 -19.83
N ARG A 105 -4.50 -6.75 -18.94
CA ARG A 105 -4.34 -7.85 -17.99
C ARG A 105 -5.08 -7.43 -16.73
N LEU A 106 -6.29 -7.98 -16.52
CA LEU A 106 -7.00 -7.86 -15.24
C LEU A 106 -6.06 -8.36 -14.15
N ILE A 107 -5.87 -7.57 -13.09
CA ILE A 107 -5.03 -7.92 -11.94
C ILE A 107 -5.94 -8.52 -10.87
N PRO A 108 -6.12 -9.86 -10.78
CA PRO A 108 -6.94 -10.44 -9.73
C PRO A 108 -6.35 -10.27 -8.32
N PHE A 109 -5.08 -9.87 -8.19
CA PHE A 109 -4.34 -9.90 -6.92
C PHE A 109 -4.19 -8.56 -6.19
N ILE A 110 -4.37 -7.39 -6.84
CA ILE A 110 -4.30 -6.09 -6.15
C ILE A 110 -5.73 -5.61 -5.87
N LYS A 111 -6.37 -6.20 -4.85
CA LYS A 111 -7.74 -5.86 -4.45
C LYS A 111 -7.84 -4.42 -3.93
N TYR A 112 -6.75 -3.88 -3.41
CA TYR A 112 -6.66 -2.54 -2.83
C TYR A 112 -5.82 -1.63 -3.73
N SER A 113 -6.38 -1.22 -4.88
CA SER A 113 -5.69 -0.29 -5.77
C SER A 113 -5.40 1.05 -5.06
N PRO A 114 -4.13 1.50 -5.01
CA PRO A 114 -3.73 2.83 -4.53
C PRO A 114 -4.03 3.96 -5.52
N VAL A 115 -4.63 3.63 -6.67
CA VAL A 115 -5.07 4.57 -7.73
C VAL A 115 -6.51 5.02 -7.42
N HIS A 116 -6.78 6.33 -7.50
CA HIS A 116 -8.10 6.87 -7.15
C HIS A 116 -9.16 6.39 -8.17
N ARG A 117 -10.41 6.20 -7.74
CA ARG A 117 -11.50 5.71 -8.62
C ARG A 117 -11.74 6.63 -9.83
N SER A 118 -11.47 7.94 -9.69
CA SER A 118 -11.53 8.90 -10.80
C SER A 118 -10.39 8.75 -11.80
N GLU A 119 -9.19 8.36 -11.36
CA GLU A 119 -8.04 8.05 -12.25
C GLU A 119 -8.28 6.74 -13.00
N LEU A 120 -8.90 5.74 -12.36
CA LEU A 120 -9.31 4.51 -13.06
C LEU A 120 -10.32 4.82 -14.16
N ASN A 121 -11.31 5.68 -13.89
CA ASN A 121 -12.31 6.08 -14.88
C ASN A 121 -11.69 6.85 -16.07
N SER A 122 -10.69 7.72 -15.84
CA SER A 122 -10.00 8.43 -16.94
C SER A 122 -9.09 7.50 -17.76
N LEU A 123 -8.48 6.48 -17.14
CA LEU A 123 -7.70 5.46 -17.84
C LEU A 123 -8.57 4.48 -18.63
N THR A 124 -9.76 4.13 -18.11
CA THR A 124 -10.74 3.33 -18.87
C THR A 124 -11.40 4.15 -19.98
N ALA A 125 -11.51 5.47 -19.84
CA ALA A 125 -12.03 6.36 -20.88
C ALA A 125 -11.11 6.45 -22.11
N PHE A 126 -9.82 6.12 -21.99
CA PHE A 126 -8.94 5.91 -23.15
C PHE A 126 -9.37 4.72 -24.04
N LYS A 127 -10.28 3.85 -23.60
CA LYS A 127 -10.88 2.84 -24.48
C LYS A 127 -11.85 3.43 -25.52
N ASN A 128 -12.25 4.69 -25.38
CA ASN A 128 -13.12 5.40 -26.33
C ASN A 128 -12.41 6.56 -27.05
N TYR A 129 -11.10 6.73 -26.90
CA TYR A 129 -10.36 7.70 -27.71
C TYR A 129 -9.94 7.03 -29.02
N ASP A 130 -10.72 7.26 -30.07
CA ASP A 130 -10.29 7.05 -31.44
C ASP A 130 -9.37 8.22 -31.84
N PRO A 131 -8.05 8.03 -32.06
CA PRO A 131 -7.19 9.09 -32.55
C PRO A 131 -7.47 9.48 -34.01
N HIS A 132 -8.40 8.79 -34.69
CA HIS A 132 -8.81 9.02 -36.07
C HIS A 132 -10.34 9.12 -36.27
N GLY A 133 -11.08 9.50 -35.22
CA GLY A 133 -12.49 9.90 -35.31
C GLY A 133 -12.64 11.42 -35.37
#